data_AF-A0A354GWL9-F1
#
_entry.id   AF-A0A354GWL9-F1
#
_cell.length_a   1.000
_cell.length_b   1.000
_cell.length_c   1.000
_cell.angle_alpha   90.00
_cell.angle_beta   90.00
_cell.angle_gamma   90.00
#
_symmetry.space_group_name_H-M   'P 1'
#
loop_
_entity.id
_entity.type
_entity.pdbx_description
1 polymer ?
#
loop_
_entity_poly.entity_id
_entity_poly.type
_entity_poly.pdbx_seq_one_letter_code
_entity_poly.pdbx_strand_id
1 'polypeptide(L)' 'MFHDPIVEEVRAIREQLAAQFNFDIRKIVEDAQRRQATSKSRIVSFARPNNVPQPTGRAKDGALNHNVKTA' A
#
# COMPACT_ATOMS: atom_id res chain seq x y z
N MET A 1 -24.02 13.83 26.54
CA MET A 1 -23.27 12.76 25.87
C MET A 1 -24.24 12.02 24.98
N PHE A 2 -24.04 12.03 23.67
CA PHE A 2 -24.98 11.45 22.70
C PHE A 2 -24.76 9.94 22.63
N HIS A 3 -25.81 9.14 22.80
CA HIS A 3 -25.78 7.70 22.60
C HIS A 3 -26.28 7.41 21.20
N ASP A 4 -25.36 7.07 20.30
CA ASP A 4 -25.69 6.65 18.95
C ASP A 4 -25.57 5.11 18.88
N PRO A 5 -26.66 4.38 18.62
CA PRO A 5 -26.64 2.92 18.58
C PRO A 5 -25.67 2.37 17.52
N ILE A 6 -25.45 3.08 16.40
CA ILE A 6 -24.51 2.66 15.35
C ILE A 6 -23.07 2.75 15.86
N VAL A 7 -22.75 3.81 16.62
CA VAL A 7 -21.41 3.98 17.18
C VAL A 7 -21.09 2.90 18.20
N GLU A 8 -22.07 2.51 19.02
CA GLU A 8 -21.89 1.44 20.01
C GLU A 8 -21.68 0.08 19.34
N GLU A 9 -22.43 -0.23 18.27
CA GLU A 9 -22.20 -1.44 17.48
C GLU A 9 -20.78 -1.47 16.87
N VAL A 10 -20.37 -0.37 16.25
CA VAL A 10 -19.02 -0.24 15.66
C VAL A 10 -17.93 -0.42 16.74
N ARG A 11 -18.15 0.12 17.94
CA ARG A 11 -17.23 -0.06 19.08
C ARG A 11 -17.15 -1.51 19.52
N ALA A 12 -18.29 -2.18 19.68
CA ALA A 12 -18.34 -3.58 20.08
C ALA A 12 -17.61 -4.48 19.06
N ILE A 13 -17.82 -4.26 17.76
CA ILE A 13 -17.14 -4.99 16.69
C ILE A 13 -15.63 -4.74 16.72
N ARG A 14 -15.20 -3.47 16.89
CA ARG A 14 -13.76 -3.13 16.98
C ARG A 14 -13.09 -3.80 18.17
N GLU A 15 -13.76 -3.83 19.32
CA GLU A 15 -13.26 -4.48 20.54
C GLU A 15 -13.05 -5.98 20.30
N GLN A 16 -14.06 -6.66 19.74
CA GLN A 16 -14.00 -8.08 19.41
C GLN A 16 -12.88 -8.40 18.41
N LEU A 17 -12.69 -7.55 17.40
CA LEU A 17 -11.60 -7.70 16.43
C LEU A 17 -10.24 -7.48 17.08
N ALA A 18 -10.08 -6.44 17.90
CA ALA A 18 -8.80 -6.14 18.57
C ALA A 18 -8.40 -7.23 19.57
N ALA A 19 -9.38 -7.78 20.30
CA ALA A 19 -9.17 -8.87 21.25
C ALA A 19 -8.56 -10.12 20.60
N GLN A 20 -8.92 -10.44 19.34
CA GLN A 20 -8.33 -11.56 18.60
C GLN A 20 -6.82 -11.42 18.40
N PHE A 21 -6.30 -10.20 18.44
CA PHE A 21 -4.87 -9.88 18.30
C PHE A 21 -4.22 -9.46 19.61
N ASN A 22 -4.90 -9.65 20.76
CA ASN A 22 -4.46 -9.14 22.06
C ASN A 22 -4.17 -7.63 22.05
N PHE A 23 -4.96 -6.87 21.29
CA PHE A 23 -4.79 -5.42 21.10
C PHE A 23 -3.44 -5.01 20.51
N ASP A 24 -2.70 -5.95 19.90
CA ASP A 24 -1.45 -5.65 19.20
C ASP A 24 -1.75 -5.05 17.82
N ILE A 25 -1.62 -3.73 17.73
CA ILE A 25 -1.89 -2.96 16.51
C ILE A 25 -1.04 -3.46 15.33
N ARG A 26 0.21 -3.90 15.57
CA ARG A 26 1.09 -4.35 14.49
C ARG A 26 0.52 -5.60 13.84
N LYS A 27 0.06 -6.56 14.65
CA LYS A 27 -0.55 -7.80 14.15
C LYS A 27 -1.85 -7.55 13.38
N ILE A 28 -2.66 -6.60 13.83
CA ILE A 28 -3.89 -6.20 13.11
C ILE A 28 -3.55 -5.67 11.71
N VAL A 29 -2.53 -4.81 11.62
CA VAL A 29 -2.10 -4.22 10.34
C VAL A 29 -1.50 -5.29 9.43
N GLU A 30 -0.65 -6.17 9.95
CA GLU A 30 -0.07 -7.28 9.19
C GLU A 30 -1.14 -8.22 8.63
N ASP A 31 -2.17 -8.54 9.42
CA ASP A 31 -3.30 -9.33 8.95
C ASP A 31 -4.10 -8.61 7.84
N ALA A 32 -4.36 -7.32 8.01
CA ALA A 32 -5.06 -6.52 7.00
C ALA A 32 -4.28 -6.47 5.67
N GLN A 33 -2.96 -6.28 5.73
CA GLN A 33 -2.08 -6.31 4.55
C GLN A 33 -2.08 -7.69 3.88
N ARG A 34 -2.05 -8.77 4.66
CA ARG A 34 -2.13 -10.14 4.15
C ARG A 34 -3.45 -10.39 3.42
N ARG A 35 -4.58 -10.02 4.02
CA ARG A 35 -5.91 -10.11 3.39
C ARG A 35 -5.97 -9.32 2.09
N GLN A 36 -5.43 -8.10 2.09
CA GLN A 36 -5.36 -7.27 0.89
C GLN A 36 -4.53 -7.93 -0.22
N ALA A 37 -3.35 -8.49 0.11
CA ALA A 37 -2.47 -9.14 -0.86
C ALA A 37 -3.11 -10.40 -1.48
N THR A 38 -3.92 -11.14 -0.71
CA THR A 38 -4.65 -12.31 -1.19
C THR A 38 -5.95 -11.98 -1.91
N SER A 39 -6.41 -10.71 -1.82
CA SER A 39 -7.64 -10.30 -2.46
C SER A 39 -7.49 -10.33 -3.97
N LYS A 40 -8.43 -11.00 -4.66
CA LYS A 40 -8.50 -11.02 -6.12
C LYS A 40 -9.11 -9.73 -6.70
N SER A 41 -9.45 -8.76 -5.85
CA SER A 41 -10.00 -7.48 -6.28
C SER A 41 -8.97 -6.67 -7.04
N ARG A 42 -9.39 -6.11 -8.19
CA ARG A 42 -8.55 -5.21 -8.98
C ARG A 42 -8.24 -3.95 -8.17
N ILE A 43 -6.96 -3.71 -7.90
CA ILE A 43 -6.49 -2.45 -7.31
C ILE A 43 -6.65 -1.35 -8.37
N VAL A 44 -7.41 -0.30 -8.04
CA VAL A 44 -7.62 0.86 -8.90
C VAL A 44 -7.14 2.12 -8.20
N SER A 45 -6.50 3.01 -8.95
CA SER A 45 -6.14 4.36 -8.49
C SER A 45 -7.15 5.35 -9.04
N PHE A 46 -7.73 6.17 -8.17
CA PHE A 46 -8.60 7.30 -8.56
C PHE A 46 -7.83 8.61 -8.66
N ALA A 47 -6.49 8.57 -8.64
CA ALA A 47 -5.69 9.76 -8.90
C ALA A 47 -6.03 10.28 -10.31
N ARG A 48 -6.31 11.58 -10.42
CA ARG A 48 -6.33 12.22 -11.75
C ARG A 48 -4.96 11.95 -12.38
N PRO A 49 -4.90 11.55 -13.66
CA PRO A 49 -3.61 11.43 -14.33
C PRO A 49 -2.97 12.82 -14.29
N ASN A 50 -1.95 12.99 -13.44
CA ASN A 50 -1.06 14.11 -13.62
C ASN A 50 -0.43 13.88 -14.99
N ASN A 51 -0.72 14.73 -15.96
CA ASN A 51 0.03 14.83 -17.21
C ASN A 51 1.45 15.34 -16.90
N VAL A 52 2.19 14.66 -16.01
CA VAL A 52 3.63 14.81 -15.95
C VAL A 52 4.14 14.13 -17.21
N PRO A 53 4.80 14.85 -18.13
CA PRO A 53 5.46 14.21 -19.24
C PRO A 53 6.43 13.19 -18.65
N GLN A 54 6.26 11.90 -18.99
CA GLN A 54 7.32 10.93 -18.75
C GLN A 54 8.56 11.49 -19.47
N PRO A 55 9.74 11.57 -18.83
CA PRO A 55 10.96 11.80 -19.57
C PRO A 55 11.10 10.65 -20.56
N THR A 56 10.80 10.91 -21.83
CA THR A 56 10.98 9.98 -22.94
C THR A 56 12.48 9.85 -23.22
N GLY A 57 13.18 9.14 -22.34
CA GLY A 57 14.55 8.70 -22.54
C GLY A 57 14.55 7.21 -22.89
N ARG A 58 13.95 6.83 -24.01
CA ARG A 58 14.19 5.50 -24.59
C ARG A 58 15.48 5.59 -25.41
N ALA A 59 16.60 5.21 -24.81
CA ALA A 59 17.76 4.76 -25.56
C ALA A 59 18.05 3.33 -25.12
N LYS A 60 17.53 2.37 -25.89
CA LYS A 60 18.07 1.02 -25.92
C LYS A 60 19.13 1.02 -27.01
N ASP A 61 20.26 0.40 -26.67
CA ASP A 61 21.23 -0.23 -27.57
C ASP A 61 22.38 0.61 -28.14
N GLY A 62 23.61 0.16 -27.84
CA GLY A 62 24.73 0.26 -28.76
C GLY A 62 26.00 0.93 -28.25
N ALA A 63 26.95 0.10 -27.79
CA ALA A 63 28.40 0.21 -27.96
C ALA A 63 29.12 1.54 -27.64
N LEU A 64 30.14 1.48 -26.76
CA LEU A 64 31.55 1.80 -27.10
C LEU A 64 32.45 1.69 -25.86
N ASN A 65 33.31 0.68 -25.86
CA ASN A 65 34.45 0.52 -24.96
C ASN A 65 35.35 1.77 -24.98
N HIS A 66 35.71 2.34 -23.84
CA HIS A 66 36.95 3.14 -23.73
C HIS A 66 37.69 2.84 -22.44
N ASN A 67 38.82 2.17 -22.66
CA ASN A 67 39.94 1.86 -21.79
C ASN A 67 40.40 3.11 -21.00
N VAL A 68 40.40 3.06 -19.66
CA VAL A 68 41.14 4.01 -18.83
C VAL A 68 42.33 3.26 -18.24
N LYS A 69 43.46 3.45 -18.91
CA LYS A 69 44.80 3.12 -18.46
C LYS A 69 45.10 3.99 -17.24
N THR A 70 45.23 3.40 -16.07
CA THR A 70 45.87 4.05 -14.92
C THR A 70 47.34 4.29 -15.29
N ALA A 71 47.79 5.53 -15.11
CA ALA A 71 49.18 5.95 -15.28
C ALA A 71 50.09 5.37 -14.19
#